data_AF-A0A8T7KBN4-F1
#
_entry.id   AF-A0A8T7KBN4-F1
#
_cell.length_a   1.000
_cell.length_b   1.000
_cell.length_c   1.000
_cell.angle_alpha   90.00
_cell.angle_beta   90.00
_cell.angle_gamma   90.00
#
_symmetry.space_group_name_H-M   'P 1'
#
loop_
_entity.id
_entity.type
_entity.pdbx_description
1 polymer ?
#
loop_
_entity_poly.entity_id
_entity_poly.type
_entity_poly.pdbx_seq_one_letter_code
_entity_poly.pdbx_strand_id
1 'polypeptide(L)'
;MTGRLKHLLIEELAKHLPPSAASLRLLDVAGAAGAALAEVRADLDVITVEADSAGWQIAPNSVDAVVVYGAALDHAGLNAAQRALRPGGRLIMVDPAGEVNETHVKTLEDAGYTRILVGVGVECPLPAGVLMRGEKPHATPDTLERIQGVAGKDDAVARQLSDLQAYSGRYVHLLVQQTPNKPVWALQPHEKVDWQAVALEGAETPVLLAFSSLARAVAFMQPAVLAGKIRDINKVARFRKEVAQAWPQGVLLNPEPAVLQKQRLTLLAIDPASAEAPGE
;
A
#
# COMPACT_ATOMS: atom_id res chain seq x y z
N MET A 1 -1.40 25.60 -21.02
CA MET A 1 -0.25 25.12 -20.21
C MET A 1 -0.67 24.60 -18.83
N THR A 2 -1.67 25.20 -18.19
CA THR A 2 -2.20 24.81 -16.86
C THR A 2 -2.62 23.34 -16.73
N GLY A 3 -3.19 22.73 -17.78
CA GLY A 3 -3.58 21.32 -17.77
C GLY A 3 -2.42 20.33 -17.69
N ARG A 4 -1.30 20.60 -18.38
CA ARG A 4 -0.12 19.71 -18.39
C ARG A 4 0.61 19.73 -17.05
N LEU A 5 0.80 20.93 -16.47
CA LEU A 5 1.42 21.05 -15.14
C LEU A 5 0.56 20.37 -14.07
N LYS A 6 -0.77 20.57 -14.12
CA LYS A 6 -1.70 19.87 -13.21
C LYS A 6 -1.56 18.35 -13.29
N HIS A 7 -1.45 17.81 -14.50
CA HIS A 7 -1.28 16.37 -14.68
C HIS A 7 0.02 15.85 -14.05
N LEU A 8 1.17 16.50 -14.33
CA LEU A 8 2.46 16.12 -13.74
C LEU A 8 2.45 16.18 -12.21
N LEU A 9 1.83 17.21 -11.63
CA LEU A 9 1.70 17.35 -10.18
C LEU A 9 0.81 16.26 -9.56
N ILE A 10 -0.24 15.85 -10.27
CA ILE A 10 -1.12 14.74 -9.85
C ILE A 10 -0.38 13.39 -9.95
N GLU A 11 0.42 13.19 -10.99
CA GLU A 11 1.30 12.01 -11.10
C GLU A 11 2.31 11.94 -9.96
N GLU A 12 2.91 13.08 -9.56
CA GLU A 12 3.78 13.11 -8.38
C GLU A 12 3.02 12.75 -7.10
N LEU A 13 1.83 13.33 -6.92
CA LEU A 13 0.90 13.02 -5.83
C LEU A 13 0.64 11.50 -5.72
N ALA A 14 0.45 10.83 -6.86
CA ALA A 14 0.18 9.39 -6.92
C ALA A 14 1.34 8.55 -6.36
N LYS A 15 2.60 8.99 -6.54
CA LYS A 15 3.79 8.29 -6.00
C LYS A 15 3.84 8.31 -4.47
N HIS A 16 3.25 9.32 -3.85
CA HIS A 16 3.23 9.45 -2.39
C HIS A 16 2.07 8.74 -1.71
N LEU A 17 1.09 8.25 -2.48
CA LEU A 17 0.00 7.44 -1.93
C LEU A 17 0.56 6.21 -1.20
N PRO A 18 -0.04 5.80 -0.07
CA PRO A 18 0.35 4.58 0.60
C PRO A 18 0.36 3.37 -0.36
N PRO A 19 1.33 2.45 -0.22
CA PRO A 19 1.22 1.14 -0.86
C PRO A 19 -0.03 0.47 -0.29
N SER A 20 -0.97 0.15 -1.17
CA SER A 20 -2.31 -0.25 -0.79
C SER A 20 -2.45 -1.76 -0.59
N ALA A 21 -3.50 -2.11 0.16
CA ALA A 21 -4.13 -3.42 0.10
C ALA A 21 -5.09 -3.49 -1.11
N ALA A 22 -6.07 -4.38 -1.07
CA ALA A 22 -7.05 -4.65 -2.15
C ALA A 22 -7.71 -3.40 -2.77
N SER A 23 -7.89 -2.36 -1.96
CA SER A 23 -8.45 -1.05 -2.32
C SER A 23 -7.87 0.01 -1.39
N LEU A 24 -7.67 1.24 -1.88
CA LEU A 24 -7.24 2.40 -1.10
C LEU A 24 -8.36 3.43 -1.04
N ARG A 25 -8.81 3.77 0.17
CA ARG A 25 -9.84 4.80 0.39
C ARG A 25 -9.19 6.17 0.44
N LEU A 26 -9.52 7.00 -0.55
CA LEU A 26 -8.93 8.31 -0.76
C LEU A 26 -9.96 9.41 -0.52
N LEU A 27 -9.66 10.35 0.36
CA LEU A 27 -10.46 11.57 0.53
C LEU A 27 -9.87 12.67 -0.37
N ASP A 28 -10.61 13.11 -1.39
CA ASP A 28 -10.21 14.18 -2.30
C ASP A 28 -10.88 15.50 -1.91
N VAL A 29 -10.09 16.43 -1.38
CA VAL A 29 -10.59 17.73 -0.92
C VAL A 29 -10.77 18.66 -2.12
N ALA A 30 -11.97 19.23 -2.24
CA ALA A 30 -12.43 20.05 -3.34
C ALA A 30 -12.49 19.34 -4.72
N GLY A 31 -12.33 18.01 -4.76
CA GLY A 31 -12.56 17.21 -5.97
C GLY A 31 -11.54 17.43 -7.10
N ALA A 32 -10.38 18.01 -6.80
CA ALA A 32 -9.48 18.52 -7.82
C ALA A 32 -8.53 17.46 -8.41
N ALA A 33 -8.25 16.37 -7.67
CA ALA A 33 -7.23 15.38 -8.02
C ALA A 33 -7.79 13.96 -8.24
N GLY A 34 -8.89 13.60 -7.59
CA GLY A 34 -9.37 12.23 -7.44
C GLY A 34 -9.64 11.51 -8.76
N ALA A 35 -10.30 12.17 -9.71
CA ALA A 35 -10.59 11.58 -11.03
C ALA A 35 -9.31 11.22 -11.79
N ALA A 36 -8.33 12.13 -11.84
CA ALA A 36 -7.06 11.89 -12.51
C ALA A 36 -6.20 10.86 -11.75
N LEU A 37 -6.25 10.84 -10.41
CA LEU A 37 -5.60 9.79 -9.63
C LEU A 37 -6.19 8.40 -9.91
N ALA A 38 -7.51 8.30 -10.07
CA ALA A 38 -8.19 7.04 -10.39
C ALA A 38 -7.79 6.48 -11.77
N GLU A 39 -7.42 7.33 -12.73
CA GLU A 39 -6.87 6.91 -14.03
C GLU A 39 -5.49 6.25 -13.89
N VAL A 40 -4.65 6.76 -12.98
CA VAL A 40 -3.30 6.22 -12.72
C VAL A 40 -3.32 5.03 -11.75
N ARG A 41 -4.35 4.96 -10.89
CA ARG A 41 -4.54 3.93 -9.87
C ARG A 41 -5.99 3.45 -9.79
N ALA A 42 -6.26 2.33 -10.45
CA ALA A 42 -7.57 1.70 -10.51
C ALA A 42 -8.10 1.15 -9.17
N ASP A 43 -7.26 1.06 -8.14
CA ASP A 43 -7.64 0.52 -6.83
C ASP A 43 -8.10 1.61 -5.84
N LEU A 44 -8.31 2.85 -6.29
CA LEU A 44 -8.77 3.97 -5.47
C LEU A 44 -10.31 3.97 -5.32
N ASP A 45 -10.77 3.97 -4.07
CA ASP A 45 -12.13 4.33 -3.65
C ASP A 45 -12.14 5.81 -3.26
N VAL A 46 -12.53 6.68 -4.20
CA VAL A 46 -12.45 8.14 -4.05
C VAL A 46 -13.72 8.69 -3.41
N ILE A 47 -13.55 9.41 -2.32
CA ILE A 47 -14.58 10.16 -1.61
C ILE A 47 -14.26 11.65 -1.78
N THR A 48 -15.11 12.38 -2.48
CA THR A 48 -14.95 13.84 -2.65
C THR A 48 -15.62 14.59 -1.50
N VAL A 49 -14.93 15.59 -0.95
CA VAL A 49 -15.49 16.51 0.06
C VAL A 49 -15.21 17.96 -0.31
N GLU A 50 -16.00 18.86 0.26
CA GLU A 50 -15.80 20.30 0.10
C GLU A 50 -14.48 20.78 0.74
N ALA A 51 -13.99 21.95 0.32
CA ALA A 51 -12.79 22.55 0.90
C ALA A 51 -12.97 22.89 2.39
N ASP A 52 -14.17 23.30 2.79
CA ASP A 52 -14.51 23.56 4.19
C ASP A 52 -14.72 22.24 4.96
N SER A 53 -13.92 22.05 6.01
CA SER A 53 -13.93 20.86 6.83
C SER A 53 -15.11 20.76 7.81
N ALA A 54 -15.85 21.84 8.04
CA ALA A 54 -16.98 21.86 8.98
C ALA A 54 -18.10 20.88 8.58
N GLY A 55 -18.27 20.63 7.28
CA GLY A 55 -19.28 19.74 6.72
C GLY A 55 -18.84 18.29 6.52
N TRP A 56 -17.58 17.93 6.82
CA TRP A 56 -17.07 16.59 6.51
C TRP A 56 -17.73 15.51 7.36
N GLN A 57 -18.60 14.72 6.75
CA GLN A 57 -19.25 13.55 7.37
C GLN A 57 -18.40 12.29 7.21
N ILE A 58 -17.12 12.37 7.58
CA ILE A 58 -16.16 11.27 7.47
C ILE A 58 -15.94 10.63 8.83
N ALA A 59 -16.16 9.32 8.92
CA ALA A 59 -15.90 8.56 10.13
C ALA A 59 -14.41 8.66 10.52
N PRO A 60 -14.07 8.74 11.82
CA PRO A 60 -12.68 8.73 12.25
C PRO A 60 -11.94 7.46 11.82
N ASN A 61 -10.66 7.58 11.46
CA ASN A 61 -9.79 6.44 11.09
C ASN A 61 -10.35 5.54 9.96
N SER A 62 -11.01 6.15 8.96
CA SER A 62 -11.74 5.43 7.92
C SER A 62 -11.14 5.55 6.51
N VAL A 63 -10.20 6.47 6.29
CA VAL A 63 -9.52 6.67 5.01
C VAL A 63 -8.01 6.43 5.12
N ASP A 64 -7.42 6.02 4.01
CA ASP A 64 -5.99 5.66 3.92
C ASP A 64 -5.13 6.85 3.53
N ALA A 65 -5.69 7.75 2.72
CA ALA A 65 -5.05 8.98 2.30
C ALA A 65 -6.06 10.13 2.19
N VAL A 66 -5.56 11.34 2.41
CA VAL A 66 -6.27 12.60 2.15
C VAL A 66 -5.42 13.37 1.15
N VAL A 67 -6.01 13.80 0.04
CA VAL A 67 -5.33 14.59 -0.99
C VAL A 67 -5.96 15.97 -1.12
N VAL A 68 -5.10 16.96 -1.28
CA VAL A 68 -5.49 18.36 -1.48
C VAL A 68 -4.68 18.91 -2.64
N TYR A 69 -5.34 19.48 -3.65
CA TYR A 69 -4.67 20.07 -4.81
C TYR A 69 -5.10 21.52 -4.98
N GLY A 70 -4.13 22.44 -4.97
CA GLY A 70 -4.35 23.87 -5.19
C GLY A 70 -5.15 24.56 -4.09
N ALA A 71 -5.24 23.95 -2.90
CA ALA A 71 -5.89 24.52 -1.73
C ALA A 71 -5.00 24.34 -0.50
N ALA A 72 -5.07 25.29 0.42
CA ALA A 72 -4.47 25.19 1.73
C ALA A 72 -5.54 24.79 2.75
N LEU A 73 -5.22 23.84 3.62
CA LEU A 73 -6.03 23.55 4.78
C LEU A 73 -5.63 24.47 5.92
N ASP A 74 -6.61 25.07 6.58
CA ASP A 74 -6.39 25.74 7.85
C ASP A 74 -6.20 24.71 8.98
N HIS A 75 -5.98 25.18 10.21
CA HIS A 75 -5.81 24.31 11.36
C HIS A 75 -7.01 23.38 11.60
N ALA A 76 -8.24 23.83 11.33
CA ALA A 76 -9.43 23.01 11.46
C ALA A 76 -9.46 21.89 10.40
N GLY A 77 -9.13 22.21 9.15
CA GLY A 77 -9.01 21.27 8.04
C GLY A 77 -7.91 20.24 8.25
N LEU A 78 -6.74 20.64 8.74
CA LEU A 78 -5.66 19.71 9.09
C LEU A 78 -6.09 18.73 10.19
N ASN A 79 -6.76 19.21 11.23
CA ASN A 79 -7.30 18.34 12.29
C ASN A 79 -8.40 17.40 11.78
N ALA A 80 -9.28 17.88 10.89
CA ALA A 80 -10.31 17.05 10.27
C ALA A 80 -9.70 15.95 9.40
N ALA A 81 -8.67 16.29 8.60
CA ALA A 81 -7.93 15.33 7.79
C ALA A 81 -7.24 14.29 8.67
N GLN A 82 -6.53 14.71 9.72
CA GLN A 82 -5.89 13.79 10.66
C GLN A 82 -6.89 12.87 11.35
N ARG A 83 -8.06 13.38 11.77
CA ARG A 83 -9.13 12.56 12.37
C ARG A 83 -9.63 11.50 11.40
N ALA A 84 -9.86 11.86 10.14
CA ALA A 84 -10.33 10.95 9.10
C ALA A 84 -9.30 9.85 8.77
N LEU A 85 -8.01 10.21 8.71
CA LEU A 85 -6.92 9.27 8.41
C LEU A 85 -6.86 8.13 9.43
N ARG A 86 -6.65 6.91 8.97
CA ARG A 86 -6.24 5.79 9.82
C ARG A 86 -4.81 6.00 10.34
N PRO A 87 -4.40 5.34 11.45
CA PRO A 87 -3.00 5.34 11.87
C PRO A 87 -2.06 4.88 10.74
N GLY A 88 -1.01 5.65 10.45
CA GLY A 88 -0.12 5.42 9.30
C GLY A 88 -0.67 5.89 7.94
N GLY A 89 -1.89 6.43 7.91
CA GLY A 89 -2.45 7.07 6.72
C GLY A 89 -1.74 8.40 6.41
N ARG A 90 -1.83 8.85 5.15
CA ARG A 90 -1.05 10.00 4.65
C ARG A 90 -1.94 11.16 4.22
N LEU A 91 -1.64 12.36 4.73
CA LEU A 91 -2.06 13.61 4.10
C LEU A 91 -1.03 13.96 3.02
N ILE A 92 -1.49 14.29 1.81
CA ILE A 92 -0.64 14.73 0.70
C ILE A 92 -1.28 15.97 0.09
N MET A 93 -0.60 17.10 0.14
CA MET A 93 -1.07 18.37 -0.38
C MET A 93 -0.10 18.87 -1.45
N VAL A 94 -0.65 19.42 -2.52
CA VAL A 94 0.13 20.10 -3.56
C VAL A 94 -0.42 21.49 -3.75
N ASP A 95 0.45 22.48 -3.62
CA ASP A 95 0.17 23.86 -4.04
C ASP A 95 0.96 24.15 -5.32
N PRO A 96 0.30 24.26 -6.48
CA PRO A 96 0.96 24.53 -7.76
C PRO A 96 1.66 25.89 -7.83
N ALA A 97 1.29 26.84 -6.98
CA ALA A 97 1.84 28.19 -6.95
C ALA A 97 2.77 28.42 -5.75
N GLY A 98 2.88 27.45 -4.85
CA GLY A 98 3.69 27.55 -3.64
C GLY A 98 5.17 27.24 -3.87
N GLU A 99 5.98 27.61 -2.89
CA GLU A 99 7.42 27.36 -2.83
C GLU A 99 7.77 26.57 -1.57
N VAL A 100 8.87 25.82 -1.61
CA VAL A 100 9.34 25.05 -0.45
C VAL A 100 9.72 26.02 0.68
N ASN A 101 9.11 25.85 1.85
CA ASN A 101 9.33 26.70 3.02
C ASN A 101 9.26 25.88 4.32
N GLU A 102 10.10 26.22 5.30
CA GLU A 102 10.08 25.64 6.65
C GLU A 102 8.74 25.82 7.38
N THR A 103 7.98 26.86 7.04
CA THR A 103 6.63 27.09 7.60
C THR A 103 5.66 25.97 7.27
N HIS A 104 5.83 25.29 6.13
CA HIS A 104 5.03 24.12 5.77
C HIS A 104 5.32 22.92 6.68
N VAL A 105 6.59 22.73 7.06
CA VAL A 105 6.99 21.68 8.01
C VAL A 105 6.36 21.95 9.37
N LYS A 106 6.55 23.16 9.90
CA LYS A 106 6.00 23.56 11.20
C LYS A 106 4.47 23.44 11.25
N THR A 107 3.78 23.87 10.19
CA THR A 107 2.32 23.72 10.08
C THR A 107 1.88 22.26 10.24
N LEU A 108 2.59 21.32 9.62
CA LEU A 108 2.28 19.89 9.73
C LEU A 108 2.66 19.30 11.10
N GLU A 109 3.79 19.72 11.67
CA GLU A 109 4.23 19.31 13.02
C GLU A 109 3.25 19.79 14.09
N ASP A 110 2.85 21.05 14.05
CA ASP A 110 1.90 21.66 14.98
C ASP A 110 0.52 21.01 14.89
N ALA A 111 0.13 20.55 13.69
CA ALA A 111 -1.06 19.75 13.48
C ALA A 111 -0.91 18.27 13.90
N GLY A 112 0.26 17.86 14.40
CA GLY A 112 0.52 16.53 14.96
C GLY A 112 0.86 15.44 13.92
N TYR A 113 1.19 15.82 12.69
CA TYR A 113 1.70 14.86 11.70
C TYR A 113 3.15 14.48 11.98
N THR A 114 3.55 13.31 11.51
CA THR A 114 4.93 12.80 11.61
C THR A 114 5.45 12.37 10.24
N ARG A 115 6.77 12.06 10.15
CA ARG A 115 7.42 11.64 8.89
C ARG A 115 7.16 12.61 7.74
N ILE A 116 7.27 13.89 8.07
CA ILE A 116 6.93 15.00 7.20
C ILE A 116 7.93 15.08 6.06
N LEU A 117 7.42 15.31 4.86
CA LEU A 117 8.20 15.62 3.67
C LEU A 117 7.62 16.89 3.07
N VAL A 118 8.47 17.88 2.84
CA VAL A 118 8.14 19.07 2.06
C VAL A 118 9.20 19.18 0.97
N GLY A 119 8.77 19.25 -0.28
CA GLY A 119 9.67 19.26 -1.44
C GLY A 119 9.04 19.95 -2.64
N VAL A 120 9.80 20.05 -3.72
CA VAL A 120 9.30 20.58 -4.99
C VAL A 120 8.22 19.64 -5.53
N GLY A 121 7.12 20.21 -6.03
CA GLY A 121 6.00 19.42 -6.55
C GLY A 121 6.34 18.64 -7.82
N VAL A 122 7.06 19.25 -8.77
CA VAL A 122 7.59 18.60 -9.97
C VAL A 122 8.93 19.22 -10.33
N GLU A 123 9.96 18.42 -10.59
CA GLU A 123 11.30 18.91 -10.96
C GLU A 123 11.45 19.22 -12.46
N CYS A 124 10.72 18.51 -13.32
CA CYS A 124 10.86 18.57 -14.79
C CYS A 124 9.52 18.92 -15.46
N PRO A 125 9.48 19.83 -16.46
CA PRO A 125 10.60 20.45 -17.17
C PRO A 125 11.25 21.64 -16.46
N LEU A 126 10.60 22.20 -15.44
CA LEU A 126 11.16 23.18 -14.51
C LEU A 126 10.56 22.91 -13.12
N PRO A 127 11.31 23.16 -12.03
CA PRO A 127 10.81 23.11 -10.66
C PRO A 127 9.52 23.93 -10.52
N ALA A 128 8.43 23.29 -10.11
CA ALA A 128 7.13 23.95 -9.97
C ALA A 128 6.32 23.38 -8.81
N GLY A 129 5.67 24.29 -8.07
CA GLY A 129 4.83 24.00 -6.92
C GLY A 129 5.57 23.41 -5.74
N VAL A 130 4.83 23.20 -4.65
CA VAL A 130 5.30 22.53 -3.44
C VAL A 130 4.42 21.32 -3.15
N LEU A 131 5.07 20.20 -2.83
CA LEU A 131 4.43 19.00 -2.32
C LEU A 131 4.71 18.89 -0.82
N MET A 132 3.64 18.69 -0.05
CA MET A 132 3.68 18.51 1.39
C MET A 132 3.06 17.17 1.73
N ARG A 133 3.72 16.36 2.55
CA ARG A 133 3.23 15.07 3.02
C ARG A 133 3.41 14.94 4.52
N GLY A 134 2.38 14.48 5.21
CA GLY A 134 2.42 14.12 6.62
C GLY A 134 1.75 12.78 6.88
N GLU A 135 2.31 11.97 7.78
CA GLU A 135 1.75 10.69 8.21
C GLU A 135 1.05 10.85 9.56
N LYS A 136 -0.15 10.27 9.71
CA LYS A 136 -0.81 10.18 11.01
C LYS A 136 -0.04 9.23 11.92
N PRO A 137 0.35 9.65 13.14
CA PRO A 137 1.05 8.78 14.08
C PRO A 137 0.30 7.48 14.39
N HIS A 138 1.05 6.42 14.70
CA HIS A 138 0.47 5.21 15.27
C HIS A 138 0.15 5.40 16.75
N ALA A 139 -0.98 4.87 17.20
CA ALA A 139 -1.38 4.92 18.60
C ALA A 139 -0.55 3.97 19.49
N THR A 140 0.03 2.91 18.91
CA THR A 140 0.80 1.90 19.64
C THR A 140 2.25 1.84 19.13
N PRO A 141 3.22 1.65 20.04
CA PRO A 141 4.62 1.42 19.66
C PRO A 141 4.88 -0.01 19.18
N ASP A 142 3.98 -0.97 19.46
CA ASP A 142 4.13 -2.37 19.06
C ASP A 142 3.88 -2.56 17.56
N THR A 143 4.93 -3.01 16.86
CA THR A 143 4.89 -3.24 15.42
C THR A 143 3.99 -4.43 15.04
N LEU A 144 3.89 -5.46 15.87
CA LEU A 144 3.04 -6.62 15.61
C LEU A 144 1.56 -6.21 15.69
N GLU A 145 1.20 -5.50 16.74
CA GLU A 145 -0.16 -4.98 16.94
C GLU A 145 -0.54 -4.01 15.80
N ARG A 146 0.40 -3.18 15.36
CA ARG A 146 0.22 -2.31 14.19
C ARG A 146 -0.09 -3.10 12.93
N ILE A 147 0.70 -4.14 12.62
CA ILE A 147 0.51 -4.95 11.40
C ILE A 147 -0.82 -5.70 11.46
N GLN A 148 -1.17 -6.26 12.61
CA GLN A 148 -2.44 -6.95 12.82
C GLN A 148 -3.64 -6.01 12.71
N GLY A 149 -3.56 -4.79 13.24
CA GLY A 149 -4.62 -3.79 13.13
C GLY A 149 -4.87 -3.32 11.69
N VAL A 150 -3.81 -3.18 10.89
CA VAL A 150 -3.93 -2.89 9.44
C VAL A 150 -4.53 -4.10 8.70
N ALA A 151 -4.03 -5.31 8.96
CA ALA A 151 -4.51 -6.53 8.32
C ALA A 151 -5.98 -6.85 8.66
N GLY A 152 -6.41 -6.58 9.90
CA GLY A 152 -7.75 -6.91 10.39
C GLY A 152 -8.87 -5.97 9.91
N LYS A 153 -8.56 -4.77 9.40
CA LYS A 153 -9.58 -3.89 8.80
C LYS A 153 -9.86 -4.19 7.32
N ASP A 154 -8.91 -4.81 6.62
CA ASP A 154 -9.13 -5.38 5.28
C ASP A 154 -10.06 -6.61 5.30
N ASP A 155 -10.36 -7.16 6.48
CA ASP A 155 -11.07 -8.43 6.66
C ASP A 155 -12.54 -8.41 6.22
N ALA A 156 -13.25 -7.29 6.27
CA ALA A 156 -14.68 -7.27 5.94
C ALA A 156 -14.92 -7.54 4.45
N VAL A 157 -14.07 -7.00 3.57
CA VAL A 157 -14.13 -7.22 2.11
C VAL A 157 -13.36 -8.49 1.76
N ALA A 158 -12.25 -8.77 2.43
CA ALA A 158 -11.34 -9.83 2.01
C ALA A 158 -11.61 -11.22 2.62
N ARG A 159 -12.36 -11.36 3.72
CA ARG A 159 -12.81 -12.68 4.23
C ARG A 159 -13.80 -13.37 3.28
N GLN A 160 -14.47 -12.62 2.41
CA GLN A 160 -15.31 -13.18 1.34
C GLN A 160 -14.52 -13.49 0.05
N LEU A 161 -13.28 -13.00 -0.07
CA LEU A 161 -12.47 -13.12 -1.29
C LEU A 161 -11.36 -14.16 -1.10
N SER A 162 -11.75 -15.44 -1.00
CA SER A 162 -10.80 -16.55 -1.22
C SER A 162 -10.45 -16.73 -2.70
N ASP A 163 -11.24 -16.12 -3.58
CA ASP A 163 -11.12 -16.18 -5.03
C ASP A 163 -10.33 -14.99 -5.59
N LEU A 164 -9.26 -15.29 -6.33
CA LEU A 164 -8.43 -14.32 -7.03
C LEU A 164 -9.21 -13.58 -8.13
N GLN A 165 -10.25 -14.17 -8.73
CA GLN A 165 -11.01 -13.51 -9.79
C GLN A 165 -11.78 -12.29 -9.26
N ALA A 166 -12.43 -12.44 -8.12
CA ALA A 166 -13.24 -11.40 -7.47
C ALA A 166 -12.40 -10.31 -6.78
N TYR A 167 -11.09 -10.52 -6.63
CA TYR A 167 -10.17 -9.54 -6.05
C TYR A 167 -9.93 -8.34 -6.98
N SER A 168 -10.27 -7.12 -6.57
CA SER A 168 -10.11 -5.90 -7.38
C SER A 168 -8.69 -5.35 -7.43
N GLY A 169 -7.79 -5.80 -6.54
CA GLY A 169 -6.45 -5.24 -6.45
C GLY A 169 -5.54 -5.65 -7.61
N ARG A 170 -4.60 -4.76 -7.98
CA ARG A 170 -3.65 -4.97 -9.08
C ARG A 170 -2.56 -5.98 -8.77
N TYR A 171 -2.23 -6.16 -7.50
CA TYR A 171 -1.10 -6.96 -7.09
C TYR A 171 -1.48 -7.98 -6.01
N VAL A 172 -0.76 -9.10 -6.03
CA VAL A 172 -0.76 -10.10 -4.96
C VAL A 172 0.65 -10.30 -4.46
N HIS A 173 0.77 -10.78 -3.23
CA HIS A 173 2.03 -11.02 -2.56
C HIS A 173 2.16 -12.51 -2.23
N LEU A 174 3.33 -13.09 -2.49
CA LEU A 174 3.65 -14.48 -2.12
C LEU A 174 4.74 -14.49 -1.05
N LEU A 175 4.65 -15.45 -0.13
CA LEU A 175 5.75 -15.79 0.76
C LEU A 175 6.72 -16.70 0.00
N VAL A 176 7.97 -16.27 -0.12
CA VAL A 176 8.97 -16.92 -0.98
C VAL A 176 10.23 -17.26 -0.19
N GLN A 177 10.70 -18.48 -0.40
CA GLN A 177 12.07 -18.89 -0.10
C GLN A 177 12.94 -18.62 -1.32
N GLN A 178 13.88 -17.70 -1.17
CA GLN A 178 14.90 -17.41 -2.18
C GLN A 178 16.21 -18.15 -1.85
N THR A 179 16.79 -18.79 -2.86
CA THR A 179 18.13 -19.40 -2.79
C THR A 179 19.01 -18.85 -3.93
N PRO A 180 20.19 -18.27 -3.65
CA PRO A 180 20.74 -18.00 -2.33
C PRO A 180 19.97 -16.88 -1.60
N ASN A 181 19.96 -16.93 -0.27
CA ASN A 181 19.38 -15.88 0.58
C ASN A 181 20.29 -14.63 0.59
N LYS A 182 20.30 -13.91 -0.53
CA LYS A 182 21.10 -12.69 -0.74
C LYS A 182 20.23 -11.59 -1.33
N PRO A 183 20.36 -10.33 -0.85
CA PRO A 183 19.73 -9.21 -1.52
C PRO A 183 20.34 -8.99 -2.91
N VAL A 184 19.61 -8.29 -3.78
CA VAL A 184 20.00 -8.11 -5.19
C VAL A 184 21.39 -7.50 -5.34
N TRP A 185 21.76 -6.53 -4.49
CA TRP A 185 23.07 -5.88 -4.51
C TRP A 185 24.24 -6.77 -4.06
N ALA A 186 23.95 -7.90 -3.39
CA ALA A 186 24.96 -8.85 -2.93
C ALA A 186 25.09 -10.08 -3.84
N LEU A 187 24.20 -10.22 -4.83
CA LEU A 187 24.25 -11.31 -5.80
C LEU A 187 25.41 -11.09 -6.77
N GLN A 188 26.18 -12.14 -7.00
CA GLN A 188 27.20 -12.13 -8.05
C GLN A 188 26.53 -12.38 -9.43
N PRO A 189 27.09 -11.85 -10.53
CA PRO A 189 26.47 -11.97 -11.86
C PRO A 189 26.22 -13.41 -12.35
N HIS A 190 26.93 -14.40 -11.80
CA HIS A 190 26.81 -15.82 -12.14
C HIS A 190 25.95 -16.63 -11.16
N GLU A 191 25.48 -16.01 -10.07
CA GLU A 191 24.64 -16.70 -9.09
C GLU A 191 23.24 -16.87 -9.64
N LYS A 192 22.81 -18.13 -9.77
CA LYS A 192 21.44 -18.45 -10.12
C LYS A 192 20.55 -18.22 -8.90
N VAL A 193 19.49 -17.45 -9.09
CA VAL A 193 18.45 -17.22 -8.09
C VAL A 193 17.28 -18.15 -8.36
N ASP A 194 17.00 -19.02 -7.40
CA ASP A 194 15.82 -19.90 -7.42
C ASP A 194 14.82 -19.42 -6.36
N TRP A 195 13.55 -19.26 -6.77
CA TRP A 195 12.46 -18.90 -5.87
C TRP A 195 11.49 -20.06 -5.73
N GLN A 196 11.08 -20.31 -4.49
CA GLN A 196 10.00 -21.23 -4.19
C GLN A 196 8.95 -20.56 -3.31
N ALA A 197 7.70 -20.54 -3.77
CA ALA A 197 6.58 -19.96 -3.04
C ALA A 197 5.90 -20.98 -2.13
N VAL A 198 5.40 -20.51 -0.99
CA VAL A 198 4.62 -21.32 -0.05
C VAL A 198 3.29 -21.71 -0.69
N ALA A 199 3.01 -23.01 -0.67
CA ALA A 199 1.76 -23.61 -1.14
C ALA A 199 1.24 -24.64 -0.14
N LEU A 200 -0.06 -24.93 -0.21
CA LEU A 200 -0.69 -26.04 0.48
C LEU A 200 -0.67 -27.27 -0.44
N GLU A 201 -0.34 -28.44 0.10
CA GLU A 201 -0.54 -29.70 -0.60
C GLU A 201 -2.05 -29.90 -0.88
N GLY A 202 -2.42 -29.94 -2.16
CA GLY A 202 -3.79 -30.25 -2.60
C GLY A 202 -3.92 -31.69 -3.07
N ALA A 203 -5.18 -32.14 -3.24
CA ALA A 203 -5.47 -33.53 -3.63
C ALA A 203 -4.96 -33.88 -5.04
N GLU A 204 -5.01 -32.92 -5.97
CA GLU A 204 -4.56 -33.10 -7.36
C GLU A 204 -3.43 -32.14 -7.71
N THR A 205 -3.55 -30.87 -7.33
CA THR A 205 -2.53 -29.86 -7.53
C THR A 205 -2.33 -29.02 -6.26
N PRO A 206 -1.08 -28.64 -5.95
CA PRO A 206 -0.80 -27.74 -4.84
C PRO A 206 -1.40 -26.35 -5.09
N VAL A 207 -1.82 -25.69 -4.01
CA VAL A 207 -2.50 -24.39 -4.04
C VAL A 207 -1.59 -23.32 -3.45
N LEU A 208 -1.23 -22.31 -4.23
CA LEU A 208 -0.37 -21.20 -3.81
C LEU A 208 -1.07 -20.33 -2.76
N LEU A 209 -0.34 -19.94 -1.72
CA LEU A 209 -0.82 -18.96 -0.74
C LEU A 209 -0.47 -17.55 -1.19
N ALA A 210 -1.50 -16.76 -1.51
CA ALA A 210 -1.33 -15.36 -1.92
C ALA A 210 -1.99 -14.39 -0.94
N PHE A 211 -1.50 -13.16 -0.91
CA PHE A 211 -1.99 -12.13 -0.01
C PHE A 211 -2.26 -10.83 -0.77
N SER A 212 -3.37 -10.17 -0.46
CA SER A 212 -3.75 -8.90 -1.09
C SER A 212 -2.83 -7.74 -0.70
N SER A 213 -2.06 -7.87 0.38
CA SER A 213 -1.13 -6.84 0.84
C SER A 213 0.09 -7.44 1.54
N LEU A 214 1.18 -6.68 1.58
CA LEU A 214 2.35 -7.03 2.38
C LEU A 214 1.99 -7.18 3.86
N ALA A 215 1.15 -6.29 4.41
CA ALA A 215 0.73 -6.36 5.80
C ALA A 215 0.03 -7.69 6.13
N ARG A 216 -0.83 -8.20 5.24
CA ARG A 216 -1.49 -9.50 5.43
C ARG A 216 -0.52 -10.68 5.29
N ALA A 217 0.39 -10.62 4.33
CA ALA A 217 1.44 -11.62 4.20
C ALA A 217 2.28 -11.72 5.49
N VAL A 218 2.69 -10.59 6.06
CA VAL A 218 3.44 -10.55 7.31
C VAL A 218 2.60 -10.99 8.50
N ALA A 219 1.34 -10.54 8.60
CA ALA A 219 0.42 -10.93 9.68
C ALA A 219 0.15 -12.45 9.70
N PHE A 220 0.12 -13.10 8.53
CA PHE A 220 0.02 -14.55 8.41
C PHE A 220 1.35 -15.24 8.72
N MET A 221 2.45 -14.74 8.17
CA MET A 221 3.78 -15.34 8.26
C MET A 221 4.33 -15.35 9.69
N GLN A 222 4.23 -14.22 10.42
CA GLN A 222 4.83 -14.08 11.75
C GLN A 222 4.38 -15.17 12.74
N PRO A 223 3.06 -15.38 12.99
CA PRO A 223 2.62 -16.44 13.90
C PRO A 223 2.95 -17.84 13.36
N ALA A 224 2.93 -18.04 12.04
CA ALA A 224 3.27 -19.33 11.43
C ALA A 224 4.75 -19.69 11.58
N VAL A 225 5.66 -18.71 11.49
CA VAL A 225 7.09 -18.88 11.75
C VAL A 225 7.35 -19.12 13.23
N LEU A 226 6.73 -18.35 14.13
CA LEU A 226 6.85 -18.55 15.58
C LEU A 226 6.35 -19.93 16.02
N ALA A 227 5.30 -20.44 15.37
CA ALA A 227 4.79 -21.80 15.59
C ALA A 227 5.63 -22.90 14.88
N GLY A 228 6.70 -22.53 14.17
CA GLY A 228 7.59 -23.45 13.46
C GLY A 228 6.96 -24.14 12.24
N LYS A 229 5.81 -23.63 11.76
CA LYS A 229 5.06 -24.19 10.61
C LYS A 229 5.65 -23.77 9.28
N ILE A 230 6.10 -22.52 9.18
CA ILE A 230 6.81 -21.99 8.02
C ILE A 230 8.28 -21.80 8.41
N ARG A 231 9.20 -22.19 7.52
CA ARG A 231 10.65 -22.06 7.70
C ARG A 231 11.28 -21.45 6.46
N ASP A 232 12.42 -20.78 6.66
CA ASP A 232 13.31 -20.29 5.60
C ASP A 232 12.70 -19.32 4.57
N ILE A 233 11.50 -18.78 4.85
CA ILE A 233 10.92 -17.68 4.08
C ILE A 233 11.70 -16.42 4.39
N ASN A 234 12.28 -15.85 3.33
CA ASN A 234 13.18 -14.72 3.41
C ASN A 234 12.78 -13.58 2.45
N LYS A 235 11.67 -13.75 1.73
CA LYS A 235 11.17 -12.75 0.79
C LYS A 235 9.64 -12.75 0.77
N VAL A 236 9.07 -11.56 0.61
CA VAL A 236 7.68 -11.39 0.18
C VAL A 236 7.70 -10.77 -1.21
N ALA A 237 7.37 -11.57 -2.22
CA ALA A 237 7.44 -11.14 -3.61
C ALA A 237 6.08 -10.62 -4.08
N ARG A 238 6.10 -9.53 -4.86
CA ARG A 238 4.91 -8.88 -5.42
C ARG A 238 4.73 -9.29 -6.88
N PHE A 239 3.51 -9.69 -7.25
CA PHE A 239 3.15 -10.08 -8.61
C PHE A 239 1.92 -9.31 -9.05
N ARG A 240 1.83 -9.01 -10.35
CA ARG A 240 0.60 -8.54 -10.98
C ARG A 240 -0.50 -9.60 -10.86
N LYS A 241 -1.75 -9.16 -10.63
CA LYS A 241 -2.92 -10.05 -10.56
C LYS A 241 -3.03 -10.88 -11.83
N GLU A 242 -2.81 -10.28 -12.99
CA GLU A 242 -2.94 -10.95 -14.30
C GLU A 242 -1.92 -12.08 -14.46
N VAL A 243 -0.70 -11.89 -13.93
CA VAL A 243 0.34 -12.94 -13.89
C VAL A 243 -0.10 -14.08 -12.98
N ALA A 244 -0.62 -13.76 -11.79
CA ALA A 244 -1.09 -14.75 -10.84
C ALA A 244 -2.30 -15.56 -11.36
N GLN A 245 -3.19 -14.93 -12.14
CA GLN A 245 -4.33 -15.59 -12.77
C GLN A 245 -3.92 -16.57 -13.89
N ALA A 246 -2.73 -16.38 -14.48
CA ALA A 246 -2.21 -17.25 -15.53
C ALA A 246 -1.43 -18.46 -14.98
N TRP A 247 -1.24 -18.57 -13.65
CA TRP A 247 -0.56 -19.72 -13.08
C TRP A 247 -1.39 -21.00 -13.24
N PRO A 248 -0.74 -22.14 -13.56
CA PRO A 248 -1.44 -23.41 -13.68
C PRO A 248 -1.92 -23.94 -12.33
N GLN A 249 -1.36 -23.45 -11.22
CA GLN A 249 -1.77 -23.81 -9.87
C GLN A 249 -2.93 -22.94 -9.39
N GLY A 250 -3.82 -23.51 -8.58
CA GLY A 250 -4.81 -22.73 -7.86
C GLY A 250 -4.16 -21.73 -6.91
N VAL A 251 -4.81 -20.59 -6.68
CA VAL A 251 -4.36 -19.55 -5.74
C VAL A 251 -5.40 -19.39 -4.64
N LEU A 252 -4.99 -19.60 -3.40
CA LEU A 252 -5.79 -19.29 -2.23
C LEU A 252 -5.42 -17.88 -1.74
N LEU A 253 -6.32 -16.93 -1.98
CA LEU A 253 -6.12 -15.55 -1.60
C LEU A 253 -6.48 -15.36 -0.12
N ASN A 254 -5.56 -14.75 0.63
CA ASN A 254 -5.70 -14.37 2.04
C ASN A 254 -6.14 -15.51 2.97
N PRO A 255 -5.40 -16.64 2.99
CA PRO A 255 -5.73 -17.77 3.87
C PRO A 255 -5.75 -17.39 5.34
N GLU A 256 -6.68 -17.97 6.11
CA GLU A 256 -6.62 -17.90 7.57
C GLU A 256 -5.50 -18.80 8.11
N PRO A 257 -4.78 -18.42 9.18
CA PRO A 257 -3.70 -19.25 9.76
C PRO A 257 -4.12 -20.68 10.13
N ALA A 258 -5.41 -20.91 10.39
CA ALA A 258 -5.97 -22.23 10.69
C ALA A 258 -5.78 -23.25 9.55
N VAL A 259 -5.58 -22.81 8.30
CA VAL A 259 -5.31 -23.75 7.18
C VAL A 259 -4.03 -24.55 7.40
N LEU A 260 -3.03 -23.96 8.07
CA LEU A 260 -1.74 -24.60 8.37
C LEU A 260 -1.85 -25.72 9.42
N GLN A 261 -2.98 -25.82 10.11
CA GLN A 261 -3.24 -26.90 11.06
C GLN A 261 -3.76 -28.16 10.37
N LYS A 262 -4.45 -27.99 9.23
CA LYS A 262 -5.18 -29.06 8.55
C LYS A 262 -4.43 -29.63 7.35
N GLN A 263 -3.51 -28.86 6.78
CA GLN A 263 -2.83 -29.21 5.52
C GLN A 263 -1.32 -29.07 5.66
N ARG A 264 -0.59 -29.84 4.86
CA ARG A 264 0.86 -29.78 4.78
C ARG A 264 1.27 -28.67 3.83
N LEU A 265 2.39 -28.03 4.16
CA LEU A 265 3.00 -27.04 3.30
C LEU A 265 3.97 -27.70 2.33
N THR A 266 3.98 -27.19 1.11
CA THR A 266 4.98 -27.50 0.09
C THR A 266 5.52 -26.20 -0.51
N LEU A 267 6.62 -26.32 -1.24
CA LEU A 267 7.31 -25.21 -1.88
C LEU A 267 7.25 -25.40 -3.38
N LEU A 268 6.67 -24.42 -4.07
CA LEU A 268 6.51 -24.45 -5.52
C LEU A 268 7.49 -23.53 -6.20
N ALA A 269 8.24 -24.05 -7.16
CA ALA A 269 9.10 -23.23 -7.98
C ALA A 269 8.27 -22.16 -8.70
N ILE A 270 8.68 -20.91 -8.58
CA ILE A 270 8.08 -19.77 -9.26
C ILE A 270 9.17 -18.98 -9.98
N ASP A 271 8.84 -18.41 -11.12
CA ASP A 271 9.79 -17.63 -11.91
C ASP A 271 10.01 -16.23 -11.29
N PRO A 272 11.22 -15.91 -10.80
CA PRO A 272 11.53 -14.58 -10.27
C PRO A 272 11.32 -13.46 -11.28
N ALA A 273 11.49 -13.72 -12.58
CA ALA A 273 11.35 -12.72 -13.64
C ALA A 273 9.90 -12.26 -13.85
N SER A 274 8.93 -13.05 -13.37
CA SER A 274 7.51 -12.70 -13.41
C SER A 274 7.08 -11.76 -12.27
N ALA A 275 7.97 -11.51 -11.30
CA ALA A 275 7.72 -10.62 -10.17
C ALA A 275 7.91 -9.16 -10.53
N GLU A 276 7.12 -8.29 -9.89
CA GLU A 276 7.31 -6.84 -9.99
C GLU A 276 8.54 -6.43 -9.19
N ALA A 277 9.30 -5.46 -9.73
CA ALA A 277 10.35 -4.81 -8.97
C ALA A 277 9.79 -4.25 -7.64
N PRO A 278 10.60 -4.23 -6.56
CA PRO A 278 10.21 -3.52 -5.34
C PRO A 278 9.81 -2.08 -5.73
N GLY A 279 8.60 -1.67 -5.36
CA GLY A 279 8.24 -0.25 -5.48
C GLY A 279 9.00 0.50 -4.38
N GLU A 280 9.83 1.46 -4.77
CA GLU A 280 10.42 2.43 -3.85
C GLU A 280 9.36 3.39 -3.30
#